data_AF-M3A1V4-F1
#
_entry.id   AF-M3A1V4-F1
#
_cell.length_a   1.000
_cell.length_b   1.000
_cell.length_c   1.000
_cell.angle_alpha   90.00
_cell.angle_beta   90.00
_cell.angle_gamma   90.00
#
_symmetry.space_group_name_H-M   'P 1'
#
loop_
_entity.id
_entity.type
_entity.pdbx_description
1 polymer ?
#
loop_
_entity_poly.entity_id
_entity_poly.type
_entity_poly.pdbx_seq_one_letter_code
_entity_poly.pdbx_strand_id
1 'polypeptide(L)'
;MHWAYSRKLEIALDDIDASCPLLLQLWVFGDAHEIPLLQNDVMTALHRIVSKDWAIPDVRDINYVYENTMRQSPLRRFLIDVYAATCNSDSFERYGEKLSWCKDALLDLLQVVWREGWHREAEADFGKWDLRKYHVHEQGVECGGSEAR
;
A
#
# COMPACT_ATOMS: atom_id res chain seq x y z
N MET A 1 -18.44 -9.74 -6.38
CA MET A 1 -18.01 -10.22 -5.04
C MET A 1 -17.72 -11.72 -5.09
N HIS A 2 -16.55 -12.15 -5.59
CA HIS A 2 -16.13 -13.57 -5.57
C HIS A 2 -15.26 -13.89 -4.34
N TRP A 3 -14.46 -12.92 -3.87
CA TRP A 3 -13.55 -13.06 -2.72
C TRP A 3 -14.25 -13.56 -1.43
N ALA A 4 -15.44 -13.05 -1.10
CA ALA A 4 -16.16 -13.44 0.11
C ALA A 4 -16.45 -14.94 0.19
N TYR A 5 -16.57 -15.61 -0.97
CA TYR A 5 -16.84 -17.04 -1.07
C TYR A 5 -15.58 -17.87 -1.27
N SER A 6 -14.59 -17.35 -2.01
CA SER A 6 -13.36 -18.08 -2.34
C SER A 6 -12.23 -17.87 -1.33
N ARG A 7 -12.30 -16.80 -0.51
CA ARG A 7 -11.18 -16.24 0.27
C ARG A 7 -9.90 -16.08 -0.57
N LYS A 8 -10.07 -15.82 -1.87
CA LYS A 8 -8.97 -15.63 -2.81
C LYS A 8 -9.22 -14.38 -3.62
N LEU A 9 -8.22 -13.50 -3.61
CA LEU A 9 -8.23 -12.29 -4.39
C LEU A 9 -7.77 -12.63 -5.81
N GLU A 10 -8.72 -12.99 -6.66
CA GLU A 10 -8.51 -13.21 -8.10
C GLU A 10 -8.58 -11.87 -8.82
N ILE A 11 -7.51 -11.09 -8.72
CA ILE A 11 -7.36 -9.90 -9.57
C ILE A 11 -6.73 -10.38 -10.87
N ALA A 12 -7.47 -10.23 -11.96
CA ALA A 12 -6.91 -10.33 -13.29
C ALA A 12 -5.91 -9.18 -13.45
N LEU A 13 -4.62 -9.46 -13.25
CA LEU A 13 -3.51 -8.51 -13.35
C LEU A 13 -3.19 -8.15 -14.82
N ASP A 14 -4.18 -8.23 -15.69
CA ASP A 14 -4.00 -8.05 -17.14
C ASP A 14 -3.93 -6.55 -17.50
N ASP A 15 -4.41 -5.67 -16.61
CA ASP A 15 -4.33 -4.21 -16.71
C ASP A 15 -3.89 -3.61 -15.35
N ILE A 16 -2.60 -3.30 -15.23
CA ILE A 16 -1.97 -2.83 -13.99
C ILE A 16 -2.45 -1.42 -13.61
N ASP A 17 -2.70 -0.56 -14.60
CA ASP A 17 -3.14 0.84 -14.38
C ASP A 17 -4.55 0.89 -13.77
N ALA A 18 -5.43 -0.06 -14.15
CA ALA A 18 -6.74 -0.21 -13.53
C ALA A 18 -6.70 -0.95 -12.17
N SER A 19 -5.63 -1.71 -11.90
CA SER A 19 -5.54 -2.60 -10.74
C SER A 19 -5.21 -1.87 -9.43
N CYS A 20 -4.31 -0.87 -9.47
CA CYS A 20 -3.89 -0.14 -8.27
C CYS A 20 -5.05 0.63 -7.58
N PRO A 21 -5.82 1.49 -8.29
CA PRO A 21 -6.93 2.21 -7.66
C PRO A 21 -7.99 1.27 -7.07
N LEU A 22 -8.30 0.17 -7.76
CA LEU A 22 -9.26 -0.83 -7.28
C LEU A 22 -8.78 -1.53 -6.01
N LEU A 23 -7.49 -1.87 -5.93
CA LEU A 23 -6.89 -2.45 -4.73
C LEU A 23 -7.00 -1.49 -3.54
N LEU A 24 -6.70 -0.21 -3.72
CA LEU A 24 -6.81 0.78 -2.65
C LEU A 24 -8.26 0.92 -2.15
N GLN A 25 -9.22 0.96 -3.07
CA GLN A 25 -10.65 0.94 -2.72
C GLN A 25 -11.06 -0.33 -1.98
N LEU A 26 -10.55 -1.49 -2.39
CA LEU A 26 -10.79 -2.77 -1.71
C LEU A 26 -10.19 -2.80 -0.31
N TRP A 27 -9.00 -2.21 -0.11
CA TRP A 27 -8.40 -2.09 1.21
C TRP A 27 -9.28 -1.24 2.13
N VAL A 28 -9.69 -0.05 1.65
CA VAL A 28 -10.57 0.88 2.39
C VAL A 28 -11.91 0.20 2.71
N PHE A 29 -12.47 -0.57 1.77
CA PHE A 29 -13.66 -1.37 2.00
C PHE A 29 -13.44 -2.41 3.10
N GLY A 30 -12.30 -3.12 3.08
CA GLY A 30 -11.93 -4.05 4.14
C GLY A 30 -11.80 -3.39 5.50
N ASP A 31 -11.25 -2.18 5.57
CA ASP A 31 -11.14 -1.38 6.79
C ASP A 31 -12.52 -0.99 7.34
N ALA A 32 -13.39 -0.47 6.47
CA ALA A 32 -14.75 -0.03 6.83
C ALA A 32 -15.67 -1.18 7.30
N HIS A 33 -15.35 -2.42 6.93
CA HIS A 33 -16.13 -3.61 7.27
C HIS A 33 -15.40 -4.56 8.23
N GLU A 34 -14.26 -4.14 8.79
CA GLU A 34 -13.46 -4.93 9.73
C GLU A 34 -13.12 -6.33 9.16
N ILE A 35 -12.54 -6.36 7.95
CA ILE A 35 -12.12 -7.59 7.27
C ILE A 35 -10.59 -7.62 7.11
N PRO A 36 -9.82 -7.93 8.18
CA PRO A 36 -8.35 -7.91 8.14
C PRO A 36 -7.73 -8.81 7.08
N LEU A 37 -8.33 -9.98 6.81
CA LEU A 37 -7.85 -10.89 5.77
C LEU A 37 -7.88 -10.24 4.38
N LEU A 38 -8.94 -9.48 4.06
CA LEU A 38 -9.02 -8.76 2.78
C LEU A 38 -7.95 -7.67 2.70
N GLN A 39 -7.76 -6.92 3.80
CA GLN A 39 -6.74 -5.88 3.87
C GLN A 39 -5.33 -6.47 3.64
N ASN A 40 -5.03 -7.63 4.21
CA ASN A 40 -3.74 -8.31 4.07
C ASN A 40 -3.53 -8.90 2.66
N ASP A 41 -4.57 -9.48 2.07
CA ASP A 41 -4.52 -9.94 0.68
C ASP A 41 -4.25 -8.77 -0.28
N VAL A 42 -4.90 -7.63 -0.03
CA VAL A 42 -4.70 -6.41 -0.81
C VAL A 42 -3.28 -5.84 -0.61
N MET A 43 -2.75 -5.80 0.62
CA MET A 43 -1.36 -5.41 0.86
C MET A 43 -0.37 -6.27 0.07
N THR A 44 -0.58 -7.58 0.07
CA THR A 44 0.25 -8.53 -0.67
C THR A 44 0.15 -8.30 -2.19
N ALA A 45 -1.05 -8.02 -2.69
CA ALA A 45 -1.25 -7.72 -4.11
C ALA A 45 -0.60 -6.40 -4.53
N LEU A 46 -0.73 -5.33 -3.71
CA LEU A 46 -0.08 -4.05 -3.97
C LEU A 46 1.45 -4.18 -3.98
N HIS A 47 2.03 -4.87 -3.00
CA HIS A 47 3.46 -5.13 -2.96
C HIS A 47 3.93 -5.91 -4.19
N ARG A 48 3.16 -6.89 -4.65
CA ARG A 48 3.48 -7.66 -5.85
C ARG A 48 3.48 -6.79 -7.11
N ILE A 49 2.50 -5.90 -7.27
CA ILE A 49 2.43 -4.99 -8.42
C ILE A 49 3.65 -4.06 -8.42
N VAL A 50 3.95 -3.42 -7.30
CA VAL A 50 5.10 -2.52 -7.20
C VAL A 50 6.41 -3.29 -7.43
N SER A 51 6.55 -4.49 -6.87
CA SER A 51 7.76 -5.31 -7.00
C SER A 51 8.00 -5.82 -8.40
N LYS A 52 6.94 -6.11 -9.17
CA LYS A 52 7.05 -6.77 -10.48
C LYS A 52 7.04 -5.79 -11.63
N ASP A 53 6.20 -4.75 -11.52
CA ASP A 53 5.91 -3.85 -12.63
C ASP A 53 6.40 -2.41 -12.35
N TRP A 54 7.03 -2.18 -11.18
CA TRP A 54 7.52 -0.88 -10.71
C TRP A 54 6.48 0.25 -10.79
N ALA A 55 5.21 -0.13 -10.73
CA ALA A 55 4.05 0.74 -10.83
C ALA A 55 3.62 1.18 -9.44
N ILE A 56 3.97 2.41 -9.08
CA ILE A 56 3.53 3.04 -7.83
C ILE A 56 2.18 3.75 -8.02
N PRO A 57 1.28 3.73 -7.02
CA PRO A 57 0.04 4.50 -7.05
C PRO A 57 0.31 5.99 -7.31
N ASP A 58 -0.60 6.70 -7.96
CA ASP A 58 -0.42 8.11 -8.29
C ASP A 58 -0.84 9.06 -7.13
N VAL A 59 -0.68 10.38 -7.30
CA VAL A 59 -1.06 11.36 -6.25
C VAL A 59 -2.55 11.35 -5.94
N ARG A 60 -3.41 11.06 -6.93
CA ARG A 60 -4.87 10.97 -6.70
C ARG A 60 -5.18 9.75 -5.84
N ASP A 61 -4.49 8.63 -6.07
CA ASP A 61 -4.60 7.43 -5.26
C ASP A 61 -4.14 7.67 -3.82
N ILE A 62 -3.01 8.35 -3.62
CA ILE A 62 -2.54 8.76 -2.30
C ILE A 62 -3.57 9.66 -1.62
N ASN A 63 -4.07 10.69 -2.31
CA ASN A 63 -5.08 11.59 -1.75
C ASN A 63 -6.35 10.83 -1.34
N TYR A 64 -6.83 9.92 -2.19
CA TYR A 64 -7.98 9.07 -1.89
C TYR A 64 -7.78 8.28 -0.59
N VAL A 65 -6.61 7.64 -0.42
CA VAL A 65 -6.30 6.91 0.82
C VAL A 65 -6.30 7.84 2.03
N TYR A 66 -5.68 9.02 1.92
CA TYR A 66 -5.63 9.99 3.01
C TYR A 66 -7.00 10.61 3.35
N GLU A 67 -7.94 10.61 2.42
CA GLU A 67 -9.32 11.05 2.67
C GLU A 67 -10.18 9.96 3.31
N ASN A 68 -9.88 8.67 3.07
CA ASN A 68 -10.75 7.55 3.42
C ASN A 68 -10.20 6.62 4.53
N THR A 69 -9.07 6.96 5.14
CA THR A 69 -8.47 6.13 6.21
C THR A 69 -8.12 6.98 7.44
N MET A 70 -7.83 6.37 8.59
CA MET A 70 -7.34 7.11 9.77
C MET A 70 -5.83 7.37 9.70
N ARG A 71 -5.33 8.35 10.48
CA ARG A 71 -3.89 8.72 10.52
C ARG A 71 -2.94 7.55 10.79
N GLN A 72 -3.39 6.54 11.54
CA GLN A 72 -2.58 5.36 11.89
C GLN A 72 -2.81 4.17 10.94
N SER A 73 -3.45 4.41 9.78
CA SER A 73 -3.74 3.36 8.81
C SER A 73 -2.44 2.72 8.30
N PRO A 74 -2.34 1.37 8.35
CA PRO A 74 -1.22 0.64 7.77
C PRO A 74 -1.05 0.90 6.27
N LEU A 75 -2.15 1.14 5.54
CA LEU A 75 -2.10 1.48 4.13
C LEU A 75 -1.38 2.81 3.87
N ARG A 76 -1.64 3.86 4.68
CA ARG A 76 -0.90 5.13 4.57
C ARG A 76 0.60 4.90 4.75
N ARG A 77 0.97 4.19 5.83
CA ARG A 77 2.38 3.89 6.12
C ARG A 77 3.04 3.10 4.99
N PHE A 78 2.37 2.07 4.47
CA PHE A 78 2.87 1.28 3.35
C PHE A 78 3.16 2.17 2.14
N LEU A 79 2.21 3.01 1.73
CA LEU A 79 2.37 3.85 0.55
C LEU A 79 3.50 4.87 0.71
N ILE A 80 3.62 5.49 1.88
CA ILE A 80 4.70 6.44 2.14
C ILE A 80 6.06 5.75 2.13
N ASP A 81 6.20 4.58 2.76
CA ASP A 81 7.44 3.80 2.73
C ASP A 81 7.79 3.43 1.28
N VAL A 82 6.81 2.97 0.48
CA VAL A 82 7.00 2.69 -0.95
C VAL A 82 7.52 3.91 -1.70
N TYR A 83 6.88 5.06 -1.50
CA TYR A 83 7.29 6.31 -2.16
C TYR A 83 8.71 6.72 -1.76
N ALA A 84 9.05 6.66 -0.47
CA ALA A 84 10.38 7.00 0.02
C ALA A 84 11.47 6.08 -0.58
N ALA A 85 11.17 4.78 -0.71
CA ALA A 85 12.11 3.79 -1.22
C ALA A 85 12.29 3.83 -2.75
N THR A 86 11.26 4.25 -3.50
CA THR A 86 11.21 4.07 -4.96
C THR A 86 11.28 5.37 -5.77
N CYS A 87 10.78 6.49 -5.23
CA CYS A 87 10.77 7.76 -5.96
C CYS A 87 12.12 8.46 -5.95
N ASN A 88 12.42 9.13 -7.06
CA ASN A 88 13.45 10.16 -7.16
C ASN A 88 12.79 11.54 -7.32
N SER A 89 13.59 12.61 -7.32
CA SER A 89 13.10 13.99 -7.50
C SER A 89 12.26 14.14 -8.77
N ASP A 90 12.73 13.58 -9.89
CA ASP A 90 12.10 13.76 -11.20
C ASP A 90 10.73 13.09 -11.26
N SER A 91 10.60 11.89 -10.68
CA SER A 91 9.33 11.20 -10.53
C SER A 91 8.41 11.98 -9.61
N PHE A 92 8.90 12.42 -8.44
CA PHE A 92 8.11 13.17 -7.48
C PHE A 92 7.54 14.46 -8.08
N GLU A 93 8.34 15.21 -8.85
CA GLU A 93 7.90 16.41 -9.57
C GLU A 93 6.85 16.08 -10.63
N ARG A 94 7.10 15.06 -11.48
CA ARG A 94 6.12 14.61 -12.49
C ARG A 94 4.76 14.24 -11.91
N TYR A 95 4.76 13.62 -10.73
CA TYR A 95 3.55 13.26 -10.01
C TYR A 95 2.87 14.49 -9.38
N GLY A 96 3.65 15.45 -8.86
CA GLY A 96 3.15 16.66 -8.20
C GLY A 96 2.67 17.79 -9.14
N GLU A 97 3.16 17.86 -10.38
CA GLU A 97 2.84 18.97 -11.31
C GLU A 97 1.36 19.02 -11.73
N LYS A 98 0.65 17.88 -11.70
CA LYS A 98 -0.75 17.80 -12.16
C LYS A 98 -1.78 17.81 -11.04
N LEU A 99 -1.38 17.45 -9.81
CA LEU A 99 -2.28 17.23 -8.69
C LEU A 99 -1.64 17.69 -7.38
N SER A 100 -2.39 18.45 -6.59
CA SER A 100 -1.94 18.88 -5.26
C SER A 100 -1.93 17.69 -4.31
N TRP A 101 -0.76 17.38 -3.76
CA TRP A 101 -0.61 16.40 -2.70
C TRP A 101 -1.41 16.79 -1.45
N CYS A 102 -1.97 15.78 -0.78
CA CYS A 102 -2.47 15.91 0.58
C CYS A 102 -1.35 16.38 1.52
N LYS A 103 -1.63 17.39 2.34
CA LYS A 103 -0.65 17.96 3.28
C LYS A 103 -0.13 16.92 4.27
N ASP A 104 -1.02 16.08 4.79
CA ASP A 104 -0.65 15.01 5.72
C ASP A 104 0.29 13.99 5.04
N ALA A 105 0.06 13.66 3.77
CA ALA A 105 0.92 12.75 3.01
C ALA A 105 2.33 13.31 2.81
N LEU A 106 2.46 14.61 2.51
CA LEU A 106 3.77 15.26 2.41
C LEU A 106 4.50 15.28 3.76
N LEU A 107 3.77 15.52 4.86
CA LEU A 107 4.35 15.51 6.19
C LEU A 107 4.83 14.12 6.61
N ASP A 108 4.08 13.08 6.27
CA ASP A 108 4.47 11.70 6.55
C ASP A 108 5.69 11.29 5.72
N LEU A 109 5.71 11.61 4.42
CA LEU A 109 6.86 11.37 3.53
C LEU A 109 8.11 12.07 4.05
N LEU A 110 7.96 13.34 4.42
CA LEU A 110 9.06 14.14 4.93
C LEU A 110 9.61 13.59 6.27
N GLN A 111 8.75 13.07 7.14
CA GLN A 111 9.17 12.39 8.37
C GLN A 111 9.99 11.13 8.08
N VAL A 112 9.58 10.31 7.11
CA VAL A 112 10.33 9.11 6.70
C VAL A 112 11.70 9.51 6.16
N VAL A 113 11.73 10.47 5.23
CA VAL A 113 12.98 10.96 4.62
C VAL A 113 13.93 11.54 5.66
N TRP A 114 13.45 12.27 6.67
CA TRP A 114 14.32 12.80 7.72
C TRP A 114 14.84 11.72 8.67
N ARG A 115 14.03 10.70 8.97
CA ARG A 115 14.39 9.66 9.91
C ARG A 115 15.40 8.67 9.32
N GLU A 116 15.17 8.25 8.10
CA GLU A 116 15.88 7.14 7.46
C GLU A 116 16.88 7.63 6.40
N GLY A 117 16.79 8.89 6.00
CA GLY A 117 17.51 9.43 4.86
C GLY A 117 16.83 9.05 3.55
N TRP A 118 16.96 9.89 2.53
CA TRP A 118 16.52 9.53 1.18
C TRP A 118 17.46 8.45 0.63
N HIS A 119 16.99 7.20 0.60
CA HIS A 119 17.73 6.07 0.05
C HIS A 119 16.85 5.32 -0.94
N ARG A 120 17.38 5.12 -2.15
CA ARG A 120 16.67 4.41 -3.21
C ARG A 120 16.95 2.92 -3.05
N GLU A 121 15.89 2.14 -2.82
CA GLU A 121 16.00 0.70 -2.86
C GLU A 121 16.04 0.19 -4.31
N ALA A 122 16.84 -0.85 -4.54
CA ALA A 122 16.79 -1.59 -5.79
C ALA A 122 15.52 -2.45 -5.83
N GLU A 123 15.02 -2.73 -7.03
CA GLU A 123 13.83 -3.56 -7.23
C GLU A 123 13.93 -4.94 -6.56
N ALA A 124 15.12 -5.53 -6.62
CA ALA A 124 15.41 -6.80 -5.97
C ALA A 124 15.32 -6.77 -4.44
N ASP A 125 15.49 -5.60 -3.81
CA ASP A 125 15.43 -5.45 -2.36
C ASP A 125 14.01 -5.11 -1.91
N PHE A 126 13.29 -4.31 -2.70
CA PHE A 126 11.87 -4.04 -2.49
C PHE A 126 11.04 -5.35 -2.51
N GLY A 127 11.33 -6.26 -3.43
CA GLY A 127 10.66 -7.57 -3.51
C GLY A 127 10.87 -8.46 -2.27
N LYS A 128 11.83 -8.15 -1.39
CA LYS A 128 12.11 -8.89 -0.15
C LYS A 128 11.49 -8.26 1.09
N TRP A 129 10.70 -7.19 0.95
CA TRP A 129 10.09 -6.51 2.08
C TRP A 129 9.23 -7.45 2.94
N ASP A 130 9.40 -7.36 4.26
CA ASP A 130 8.52 -8.05 5.20
C ASP A 130 7.21 -7.26 5.34
N LEU A 131 6.14 -7.74 4.70
CA LEU A 131 4.82 -7.10 4.72
C LEU A 131 4.10 -7.22 6.06
N ARG A 132 4.58 -8.08 6.97
CA ARG A 132 3.95 -8.24 8.30
C ARG A 132 3.90 -6.93 9.08
N LYS A 133 4.81 -5.99 8.80
CA LYS A 133 4.74 -4.64 9.40
C LYS A 133 3.51 -3.83 8.96
N TYR A 134 2.82 -4.20 7.88
CA TYR A 134 1.63 -3.50 7.37
C TYR A 134 0.35 -4.32 7.47
N HIS A 135 0.44 -5.58 7.89
CA HIS A 135 -0.73 -6.43 8.03
C HIS A 135 -1.58 -6.00 9.23
N VAL A 136 -2.90 -6.12 9.05
CA VAL A 136 -3.90 -5.89 10.09
C VAL A 136 -4.28 -7.23 10.68
N HIS A 137 -4.46 -7.26 12.00
CA HIS A 137 -4.89 -8.45 12.72
C HIS A 137 -6.08 -8.15 13.64
N GLU A 138 -6.94 -9.14 13.82
CA GLU A 138 -7.91 -9.13 14.91
C GLU A 138 -7.19 -9.22 16.26
N GLN A 139 -7.83 -8.76 17.33
CA GLN A 139 -7.25 -8.82 18.67
C GLN A 139 -6.84 -10.26 19.02
N GLY A 140 -5.55 -10.47 19.26
CA GLY A 140 -4.98 -11.76 19.66
C GLY A 140 -4.53 -12.68 18.50
N VAL A 141 -4.60 -12.22 17.25
CA VAL A 141 -4.07 -12.96 16.10
C VAL A 141 -2.75 -12.35 15.66
N GLU A 142 -1.71 -13.16 15.48
CA GLU A 142 -0.44 -12.74 14.88
C GLU A 142 -0.24 -13.38 13.51
N CYS A 143 0.59 -12.74 12.68
CA CYS A 143 0.91 -13.19 11.34
C CYS A 143 1.69 -14.52 11.37
N GLY A 144 0.96 -15.65 11.28
CA GLY A 144 1.51 -17.02 11.38
C GLY A 144 0.90 -17.89 12.48
N GLY A 145 -0.07 -17.38 13.26
CA GLY A 145 -0.66 -18.08 14.41
C GLY A 145 -1.80 -19.07 14.13
N SER A 146 -2.09 -19.41 12.87
CA SER A 146 -3.15 -20.39 12.54
C SER A 146 -2.61 -21.75 12.07
N GLU A 147 -1.56 -22.26 12.70
CA GLU A 147 -1.20 -23.68 12.64
C GLU A 147 -0.70 -24.18 14.00
N ALA A 148 -1.62 -24.38 14.93
CA ALA A 148 -1.45 -25.37 16.00
C ALA A 148 -2.76 -26.17 16.06
N ARG A 149 -2.76 -27.32 15.38
CA ARG A 149 -3.72 -28.40 15.63
C ARG A 149 -3.48 -29.02 16.99
#